data_AF-A0A1D6PAD7-F1
#
_entry.id   AF-A0A1D6PAD7-F1
#
_cell.length_a   1.000
_cell.length_b   1.000
_cell.length_c   1.000
_cell.angle_alpha   90.00
_cell.angle_beta   90.00
_cell.angle_gamma   90.00
#
_symmetry.space_group_name_H-M   'P 1'
#
loop_
_entity.id
_entity.type
_entity.pdbx_description
1 polymer ?
#
loop_
_entity_poly.entity_id
_entity_poly.type
_entity_poly.pdbx_seq_one_letter_code
_entity_poly.pdbx_strand_id
1 'polypeptide(L)'
;MINMVKVRHNNVVPTMALGVQQLKKELGRSRKVPFEFDEIHEFLDRFYMSRISIHMLIGQHVALHDPKPEPGVIGLINIRLSPIQVAQAACEDARSVCLREYVSAPDINIYGDPNFTFP
;
A
#
# COMPACT_ATOMS: atom_id res chain seq x y z
N MET A 1 -4.51 -22.61 5.58
CA MET A 1 -3.05 -22.43 5.77
C MET A 1 -2.55 -21.09 5.24
N ILE A 2 -2.89 -20.69 4.00
CA ILE A 2 -2.37 -19.46 3.38
C ILE A 2 -2.89 -18.14 4.03
N ASN A 3 -4.12 -18.13 4.53
CA ASN A 3 -4.68 -17.01 5.29
C ASN A 3 -3.87 -16.69 6.55
N MET A 4 -3.33 -17.71 7.22
CA MET A 4 -2.47 -17.51 8.40
C MET A 4 -1.16 -16.83 8.04
N VAL A 5 -0.63 -17.07 6.83
CA VAL A 5 0.57 -16.36 6.34
C VAL A 5 0.27 -14.89 6.11
N LYS A 6 -0.87 -14.57 5.48
CA LYS A 6 -1.33 -13.19 5.28
C LYS A 6 -1.41 -12.42 6.60
N VAL A 7 -2.07 -13.00 7.61
CA VAL A 7 -2.26 -12.36 8.93
C VAL A 7 -0.92 -12.15 9.64
N ARG A 8 -0.03 -13.14 9.62
CA ARG A 8 1.30 -13.03 10.27
C ARG A 8 2.14 -11.87 9.70
N HIS A 9 1.97 -11.57 8.42
CA HIS A 9 2.76 -10.54 7.73
C HIS A 9 2.17 -9.12 7.83
N ASN A 10 1.05 -8.92 8.54
CA ASN A 10 0.41 -7.61 8.66
C ASN A 10 1.35 -6.54 9.25
N ASN A 11 2.16 -6.90 10.25
CA ASN A 11 3.00 -5.96 10.97
C ASN A 11 4.42 -5.81 10.39
N VAL A 12 4.72 -6.43 9.25
CA VAL A 12 6.08 -6.38 8.66
C VAL A 12 6.51 -4.94 8.35
N VAL A 13 5.64 -4.12 7.75
CA VAL A 13 5.98 -2.73 7.40
C VAL A 13 6.34 -1.89 8.65
N PRO A 14 5.49 -1.79 9.68
CA PRO A 14 5.84 -1.01 10.87
C PRO A 14 7.06 -1.58 11.63
N THR A 15 7.22 -2.90 11.71
CA THR A 15 8.40 -3.51 12.35
C THR A 15 9.70 -3.15 11.62
N MET A 16 9.71 -3.21 10.29
CA MET A 16 10.87 -2.80 9.49
C MET A 16 11.16 -1.31 9.63
N ALA A 17 10.12 -0.47 9.64
CA ALA A 17 10.28 0.97 9.84
C ALA A 17 10.93 1.29 11.20
N LEU A 18 10.52 0.60 12.28
CA LEU A 18 11.15 0.72 13.60
C LEU A 18 12.61 0.27 13.58
N GLY A 19 12.92 -0.85 12.93
CA GLY A 19 14.30 -1.34 12.79
C GLY A 19 15.21 -0.36 12.05
N VAL A 20 14.75 0.18 10.92
CA VAL A 20 15.49 1.21 10.16
C VAL A 20 15.66 2.49 10.98
N GLN A 21 14.64 2.90 11.74
CA GLN A 21 14.74 4.06 12.62
C GLN A 21 15.80 3.86 13.73
N GLN A 22 15.87 2.67 14.32
CA GLN A 22 16.88 2.33 15.32
C GLN A 22 18.29 2.34 14.71
N LEU A 23 18.47 1.70 13.55
CA LEU A 23 19.73 1.70 12.81
C LEU A 23 20.21 3.12 12.50
N LYS A 24 19.31 4.00 12.01
CA LYS A 24 19.61 5.41 11.76
C LYS A 24 20.09 6.15 13.01
N LYS A 25 19.47 5.91 14.17
CA LYS A 25 19.87 6.53 15.45
C LYS A 25 21.26 6.08 15.90
N GLU A 26 21.60 4.80 15.74
CA GLU A 26 22.90 4.25 16.13
C GLU A 26 24.05 4.74 15.23
N LEU A 27 23.81 4.77 13.91
CA LEU A 27 24.77 5.30 12.94
C LEU A 27 25.01 6.80 13.16
N GLY A 28 23.96 7.58 13.39
CA GLY A 28 24.07 9.02 13.68
C GLY A 28 24.84 9.35 14.97
N ARG A 29 24.75 8.49 16.00
CA ARG A 29 25.54 8.64 17.25
C ARG A 29 27.04 8.36 17.03
N SER A 30 27.37 7.52 16.05
CA SER A 30 28.74 7.01 15.86
C SER A 30 29.66 7.98 15.11
N ARG A 31 29.18 9.15 14.64
CA ARG A 31 29.93 10.16 13.83
C ARG A 31 30.71 9.59 12.64
N LYS A 32 30.43 8.35 12.22
CA LYS A 32 30.98 7.79 11.00
C LYS A 32 30.32 8.54 9.83
N VAL A 33 31.19 9.10 8.98
CA VAL A 33 31.08 9.59 7.58
C VAL A 33 29.68 9.43 6.95
N PRO A 34 29.18 10.37 6.11
CA PRO A 34 27.83 10.32 5.56
C PRO A 34 27.49 8.92 5.05
N PHE A 35 26.67 8.20 5.82
CA PHE A 35 26.26 6.86 5.43
C PHE A 35 25.24 7.06 4.33
N GLU A 36 25.61 6.79 3.08
CA GLU A 36 24.67 6.82 1.97
C GLU A 36 23.66 5.69 2.22
N PHE A 37 22.40 6.05 2.38
CA PHE A 37 21.33 5.11 2.67
C PHE A 37 20.90 4.31 1.43
N ASP A 38 21.63 4.43 0.32
CA ASP A 38 21.26 3.89 -0.98
C ASP A 38 21.12 2.36 -0.93
N GLU A 39 22.03 1.66 -0.24
CA GLU A 39 21.92 0.20 -0.04
C GLU A 39 20.66 -0.18 0.76
N ILE A 40 20.30 0.65 1.75
CA ILE A 40 19.09 0.43 2.56
C ILE A 40 17.84 0.72 1.72
N HIS A 41 17.86 1.77 0.88
CA HIS A 41 16.78 2.07 -0.04
C HIS A 41 16.57 0.93 -1.05
N GLU A 42 17.64 0.46 -1.70
CA GLU A 42 17.57 -0.64 -2.66
C GLU A 42 17.09 -1.94 -2.01
N PHE A 43 17.55 -2.22 -0.79
CA PHE A 43 17.05 -3.34 -0.01
C PHE A 43 15.54 -3.22 0.28
N LEU A 44 15.09 -2.06 0.78
CA LEU A 44 13.69 -1.84 1.13
C LEU A 44 12.77 -1.91 -0.10
N ASP A 45 13.21 -1.39 -1.24
CA ASP A 45 12.46 -1.48 -2.50
C ASP A 45 12.25 -2.93 -2.92
N ARG A 46 13.33 -3.74 -2.95
CA ARG A 46 13.23 -5.17 -3.27
C ARG A 46 12.39 -5.93 -2.25
N PHE A 47 12.58 -5.63 -0.96
CA PHE A 47 11.86 -6.26 0.13
C PHE A 47 10.35 -5.98 0.05
N TYR A 48 9.95 -4.71 -0.11
CA TYR A 48 8.54 -4.35 -0.18
C TYR A 48 7.90 -4.74 -1.51
N MET A 49 8.63 -4.73 -2.62
CA MET A 49 8.13 -5.26 -3.90
C MET A 49 7.84 -6.77 -3.82
N SER A 50 8.76 -7.54 -3.22
CA SER A 50 8.56 -8.98 -2.97
C SER A 50 7.34 -9.21 -2.07
N ARG A 51 7.19 -8.42 -1.00
CA ARG A 51 6.03 -8.51 -0.09
C ARG A 51 4.72 -8.20 -0.80
N ILE A 52 4.66 -7.12 -1.59
CA ILE A 52 3.48 -6.74 -2.37
C ILE A 52 3.09 -7.89 -3.31
N SER A 53 4.07 -8.45 -4.03
CA SER A 53 3.87 -9.59 -4.94
C SER A 53 3.29 -10.81 -4.23
N ILE A 54 3.87 -11.22 -3.09
CA ILE A 54 3.37 -12.37 -2.30
C ILE A 54 1.95 -12.11 -1.80
N HIS A 55 1.67 -10.91 -1.31
CA HIS A 55 0.33 -10.54 -0.85
C HIS A 55 -0.70 -10.53 -1.99
N MET A 56 -0.31 -10.08 -3.18
CA MET A 56 -1.15 -10.13 -4.38
C MET A 56 -1.49 -11.57 -4.76
N LEU A 57 -0.49 -12.46 -4.82
CA LEU A 57 -0.71 -13.88 -5.16
C LEU A 57 -1.59 -14.61 -4.14
N ILE A 58 -1.31 -14.42 -2.84
CA ILE A 58 -2.13 -15.00 -1.76
C ILE A 58 -3.54 -14.43 -1.82
N GLY A 59 -3.66 -13.11 -1.96
CA GLY A 59 -4.93 -12.41 -2.03
C GLY A 59 -5.78 -12.87 -3.20
N GLN A 60 -5.19 -12.99 -4.39
CA GLN A 60 -5.84 -13.51 -5.58
C GLN A 60 -6.35 -14.93 -5.36
N HIS A 61 -5.50 -15.83 -4.84
CA HIS A 61 -5.90 -17.21 -4.58
C HIS A 61 -7.07 -17.30 -3.60
N VAL A 62 -7.04 -16.49 -2.52
CA VAL A 62 -8.11 -16.47 -1.53
C VAL A 62 -9.41 -15.92 -2.12
N ALA A 63 -9.35 -14.80 -2.84
CA ALA A 63 -10.52 -14.15 -3.42
C ALA A 63 -11.19 -14.99 -4.52
N LEU A 64 -10.42 -15.78 -5.27
CA LEU A 64 -10.98 -16.72 -6.26
C LEU A 64 -11.84 -17.84 -5.63
N HIS A 65 -11.67 -18.12 -4.33
CA HIS A 65 -12.46 -19.12 -3.61
C HIS A 65 -13.59 -18.49 -2.78
N ASP A 66 -13.86 -17.18 -2.95
CA ASP A 66 -15.00 -16.55 -2.29
C ASP A 66 -16.32 -17.11 -2.86
N PRO A 67 -17.23 -17.67 -2.03
CA PRO A 67 -18.52 -18.16 -2.49
C PRO A 67 -19.44 -17.05 -3.03
N LYS A 68 -19.13 -15.77 -2.78
CA LYS A 68 -19.90 -14.60 -3.23
C LYS A 68 -18.97 -13.57 -3.88
N PRO A 69 -18.43 -13.87 -5.08
CA PRO A 69 -17.52 -12.96 -5.75
C PRO A 69 -18.24 -11.68 -6.16
N GLU A 70 -17.51 -10.57 -6.11
CA GLU A 70 -18.00 -9.28 -6.59
C GLU A 70 -18.18 -9.31 -8.13
N PRO A 71 -19.32 -8.86 -8.67
CA PRO A 71 -19.53 -8.81 -10.11
C PRO A 71 -18.49 -7.92 -10.81
N GLY A 72 -17.90 -8.42 -11.91
CA GLY A 72 -16.86 -7.67 -12.62
C GLY A 72 -15.49 -7.69 -11.96
N VAL A 73 -15.28 -8.58 -10.98
CA VAL A 73 -13.97 -8.81 -10.35
C VAL A 73 -13.60 -10.29 -10.46
N ILE A 74 -12.37 -10.57 -10.90
CA ILE A 74 -11.78 -11.91 -10.91
C ILE A 74 -10.70 -11.96 -9.83
N GLY A 75 -11.06 -12.51 -8.67
CA GLY A 75 -10.21 -12.48 -7.48
C GLY A 75 -10.06 -11.05 -6.95
N LEU A 76 -8.90 -10.44 -7.18
CA LEU A 76 -8.59 -9.05 -6.85
C LEU A 76 -8.48 -8.14 -8.09
N ILE A 77 -8.72 -8.66 -9.28
CA ILE A 77 -8.58 -7.93 -10.54
C ILE A 77 -9.96 -7.45 -10.99
N ASN A 78 -10.18 -6.14 -10.99
CA ASN A 78 -11.39 -5.53 -11.57
C ASN A 78 -11.23 -5.43 -13.10
N ILE A 79 -12.13 -6.08 -13.84
CA ILE A 79 -12.08 -6.15 -15.31
C ILE A 79 -12.67 -4.92 -16.01
N ARG A 80 -13.23 -3.96 -15.27
CA ARG A 80 -13.76 -2.70 -15.80
C ARG A 80 -13.46 -1.55 -14.84
N LEU A 81 -12.19 -1.42 -14.45
CA LEU A 81 -11.77 -0.44 -13.45
C LEU A 81 -11.93 0.98 -13.99
N SER A 82 -12.63 1.84 -13.23
CA SER A 82 -12.68 3.29 -13.47
C SER A 82 -11.61 3.99 -12.62
N PRO A 83 -10.60 4.64 -13.26
CA PRO A 83 -9.58 5.39 -12.53
C PRO A 83 -10.16 6.56 -11.72
N ILE A 84 -11.24 7.17 -12.20
CA ILE A 84 -11.92 8.28 -11.50
C ILE A 84 -12.48 7.77 -10.17
N GLN A 85 -13.15 6.62 -10.16
CA GLN A 85 -13.70 6.05 -8.93
C GLN A 85 -12.60 5.69 -7.92
N VAL A 86 -11.49 5.12 -8.38
CA VAL A 86 -10.33 4.82 -7.51
C VAL A 86 -9.74 6.09 -6.91
N ALA A 87 -9.57 7.13 -7.74
CA ALA A 87 -9.05 8.41 -7.28
C ALA A 87 -10.00 9.08 -6.27
N GLN A 88 -11.32 9.06 -6.53
CA GLN A 88 -12.34 9.60 -5.63
C GLN A 88 -12.30 8.92 -4.27
N ALA A 89 -12.32 7.59 -4.22
CA ALA A 89 -12.24 6.84 -2.97
C ALA A 89 -10.97 7.17 -2.17
N ALA A 90 -9.81 7.22 -2.83
CA ALA A 90 -8.55 7.59 -2.19
C ALA A 90 -8.56 9.04 -1.65
N CYS A 91 -9.21 9.95 -2.37
CA CYS A 91 -9.37 11.35 -1.95
C CYS A 91 -10.31 11.47 -0.75
N GLU A 92 -11.39 10.69 -0.70
CA GLU A 92 -12.31 10.64 0.44
C GLU A 92 -11.64 10.10 1.70
N ASP A 93 -10.85 9.03 1.57
CA ASP A 93 -10.05 8.48 2.67
C ASP A 93 -9.05 9.51 3.21
N ALA A 94 -8.30 10.18 2.34
CA ALA A 94 -7.34 11.21 2.72
C ALA A 94 -8.05 12.41 3.39
N ARG A 95 -9.18 12.85 2.83
CA ARG A 95 -10.00 13.94 3.38
C ARG A 95 -10.52 13.60 4.77
N SER A 96 -10.97 12.37 5.01
CA SER A 96 -11.42 11.90 6.33
C SER A 96 -10.30 12.01 7.38
N VAL A 97 -9.08 11.61 7.02
CA VAL A 97 -7.90 11.78 7.89
C VAL A 97 -7.62 13.26 8.16
N CYS A 98 -7.61 14.11 7.13
CA CYS A 98 -7.38 15.54 7.30
C CYS A 98 -8.43 16.22 8.17
N LEU A 99 -9.72 15.94 7.97
CA LEU A 99 -10.81 16.50 8.78
C LEU A 99 -10.69 16.09 10.25
N ARG A 100 -10.24 14.86 10.52
CA ARG A 100 -10.02 14.40 11.90
C ARG A 100 -8.86 15.14 12.58
N GLU A 101 -7.74 15.31 11.89
CA GLU A 101 -6.52 15.90 12.49
C GLU A 101 -6.54 17.44 12.49
N TYR A 102 -7.12 18.06 11.47
CA TYR A 102 -7.01 19.51 11.21
C TYR A 102 -8.36 20.22 11.14
N VAL A 103 -9.49 19.52 11.33
CA VAL A 103 -10.85 20.07 11.24
C VAL A 103 -11.16 20.71 9.87
N SER A 104 -10.29 20.46 8.89
CA SER A 104 -10.38 21.02 7.55
C SER A 104 -9.68 20.10 6.56
N ALA A 105 -10.09 20.16 5.30
CA ALA A 105 -9.45 19.46 4.21
C ALA A 105 -9.61 20.30 2.94
N PRO A 106 -8.62 20.27 2.04
CA PRO A 106 -8.70 21.01 0.78
C PRO A 106 -9.82 20.48 -0.11
N ASP A 107 -10.29 21.34 -1.01
CA ASP A 107 -11.12 20.94 -2.13
C ASP A 107 -10.28 20.19 -3.17
N ILE A 108 -10.84 19.10 -3.70
CA ILE A 108 -10.18 18.23 -4.66
C ILE A 108 -11.01 18.19 -5.93
N ASN A 109 -10.38 18.59 -7.03
CA ASN A 109 -10.96 18.52 -8.37
C ASN A 109 -10.23 17.44 -9.16
N ILE A 110 -10.97 16.42 -9.62
CA ILE A 110 -10.44 15.34 -10.46
C ILE A 110 -10.87 15.61 -11.90
N TYR A 111 -9.91 15.61 -12.82
CA TYR A 111 -10.13 15.91 -14.24
C TYR A 111 -9.91 14.67 -15.10
N GLY A 112 -10.58 14.61 -16.24
CA GLY A 112 -10.51 13.50 -17.20
C GLY A 112 -11.89 13.11 -17.72
N ASP A 113 -11.95 11.99 -18.44
CA ASP A 113 -13.22 11.39 -18.85
C ASP A 113 -13.83 10.60 -17.66
N PRO A 114 -14.98 11.02 -17.12
CA PRO A 114 -15.63 10.34 -16.00
C PRO A 114 -16.14 8.94 -16.33
N ASN A 115 -16.31 8.62 -17.61
CA ASN A 115 -16.79 7.32 -18.06
C ASN A 115 -15.64 6.39 -18.50
N PHE A 116 -14.39 6.83 -18.39
CA PHE A 116 -13.24 6.02 -18.79
C PHE A 116 -13.10 4.80 -17.87
N THR A 117 -13.05 3.62 -18.49
CA THR A 117 -12.77 2.35 -17.83
C THR A 117 -11.75 1.56 -18.66
N PHE A 118 -10.83 0.87 -18.00
CA PHE A 118 -10.02 -0.12 -18.68
C PHE A 118 -10.88 -1.33 -19.10
N PRO A 119 -10.59 -1.96 -20.25
CA PRO A 119 -11.29 -3.16 -20.72
C PRO A 119 -11.00 -4.41 -19.88
#